data_AF-A0A832QX38-F1
#
_entry.id   AF-A0A832QX38-F1
#
_cell.length_a   1.000
_cell.length_b   1.000
_cell.length_c   1.000
_cell.angle_alpha   90.00
_cell.angle_beta   90.00
_cell.angle_gamma   90.00
#
_symmetry.space_group_name_H-M   'P 1'
#
loop_
_entity.id
_entity.type
_entity.pdbx_description
1 polymer ?
#
loop_
_entity_poly.entity_id
_entity_poly.type
_entity_poly.pdbx_seq_one_letter_code
_entity_poly.pdbx_strand_id
1 'polypeptide(L)'
;LGLMNLAGPQARARGFAAAATDGLTAPRATAAIALAAALALATLPLTLALTLLAAVALTQFLLLRHAHRRLGGITGDVLGAAQITAEIAALAVIIA
;
A
#
# COMPACT_ATOMS: atom_id res chain seq x y z
N LEU A 1 0.25 -0.65 -4.87
CA LEU A 1 1.72 -0.53 -4.65
C LEU A 1 1.93 0.40 -3.46
N GLY A 2 2.45 -0.08 -2.34
CA GLY A 2 2.45 0.69 -1.09
C GLY A 2 3.53 0.26 -0.10
N LEU A 3 3.50 0.85 1.09
CA LEU A 3 4.44 0.60 2.21
C LEU A 3 4.59 -0.89 2.54
N MET A 4 3.53 -1.68 2.36
CA MET A 4 3.57 -3.14 2.57
C MET A 4 4.65 -3.85 1.73
N ASN A 5 4.83 -3.43 0.47
CA ASN A 5 5.81 -4.03 -0.43
C ASN A 5 7.25 -3.62 -0.11
N LEU A 6 7.42 -2.51 0.62
CA LEU A 6 8.73 -1.99 1.01
C LEU A 6 9.20 -2.51 2.38
N ALA A 7 8.27 -2.84 3.28
CA ALA A 7 8.59 -2.98 4.71
C ALA A 7 8.05 -4.25 5.39
N GLY A 8 7.18 -5.03 4.75
CA GLY A 8 6.54 -6.16 5.43
C GLY A 8 7.29 -7.49 5.28
N PRO A 9 7.62 -8.19 6.38
CA PRO A 9 8.14 -9.54 6.29
C PRO A 9 7.06 -10.47 5.72
N GLN A 10 7.46 -11.37 4.83
CA GLN A 10 6.58 -12.39 4.26
C GLN A 10 6.21 -13.40 5.35
N ALA A 11 4.93 -13.75 5.48
CA ALA A 11 4.48 -14.74 6.46
C ALA A 11 5.02 -16.16 6.14
N ARG A 12 5.28 -16.45 4.86
CA ARG A 12 5.89 -17.70 4.40
C ARG A 12 6.88 -17.41 3.27
N ALA A 13 8.08 -17.98 3.35
CA ALA A 13 9.18 -17.74 2.41
C ALA A 13 8.85 -18.09 0.93
N ARG A 14 7.93 -19.03 0.70
CA ARG A 14 7.44 -19.44 -0.65
C ARG A 14 5.93 -19.30 -0.78
N GLY A 15 5.33 -18.36 -0.03
CA GLY A 15 3.89 -18.09 -0.10
C GLY A 15 3.50 -17.29 -1.33
N PHE A 16 2.18 -17.17 -1.58
CA PHE A 16 1.65 -16.40 -2.71
C PHE A 16 2.10 -14.93 -2.69
N ALA A 17 2.20 -14.29 -1.53
CA ALA A 17 2.72 -12.92 -1.44
C ALA A 17 4.17 -12.82 -1.92
N ALA A 18 5.02 -13.81 -1.63
CA ALA A 18 6.39 -13.84 -2.14
C ALA A 18 6.41 -13.94 -3.67
N ALA A 19 5.55 -14.76 -4.26
CA ALA A 19 5.40 -14.88 -5.71
C ALA A 19 4.81 -13.59 -6.35
N ALA A 20 3.82 -12.97 -5.71
CA ALA A 20 3.18 -11.75 -6.20
C ALA A 20 4.09 -10.51 -6.12
N THR A 21 5.10 -10.54 -5.23
CA THR A 21 6.13 -9.49 -5.13
C THR A 21 7.44 -9.88 -5.82
N ASP A 22 7.49 -11.00 -6.53
CA ASP A 22 8.72 -11.44 -7.20
C ASP A 22 9.16 -10.42 -8.27
N GLY A 23 10.44 -10.09 -8.29
CA GLY A 23 10.99 -9.03 -9.15
C GLY A 23 10.62 -7.59 -8.76
N LEU A 24 9.85 -7.37 -7.69
CA LEU A 24 9.57 -6.05 -7.15
C LEU A 24 10.71 -5.60 -6.23
N THR A 25 11.58 -4.72 -6.75
CA THR A 25 12.69 -4.17 -5.98
C THR A 25 12.26 -2.91 -5.22
N ALA A 26 12.93 -2.61 -4.11
CA ALA A 26 12.66 -1.40 -3.34
C ALA A 26 12.73 -0.11 -4.20
N PRO A 27 13.72 0.08 -5.10
CA PRO A 27 13.73 1.24 -6.00
C PRO A 27 12.51 1.32 -6.92
N ARG A 28 12.04 0.20 -7.47
CA ARG A 28 10.83 0.18 -8.34
C ARG A 28 9.58 0.52 -7.55
N ALA A 29 9.44 -0.03 -6.34
CA ALA A 29 8.32 0.27 -5.47
C ALA A 29 8.31 1.75 -5.04
N THR A 30 9.47 2.29 -4.65
CA THR A 30 9.62 3.71 -4.31
C THR A 30 9.33 4.61 -5.51
N ALA A 31 9.82 4.28 -6.71
CA ALA A 31 9.53 5.04 -7.92
C ALA A 31 8.03 5.06 -8.25
N ALA A 32 7.34 3.93 -8.11
CA ALA A 32 5.90 3.86 -8.33
C ALA A 32 5.11 4.71 -7.31
N ILE A 33 5.49 4.68 -6.03
CA ILE A 33 4.87 5.50 -4.99
C ILE A 33 5.12 6.99 -5.25
N ALA A 34 6.36 7.36 -5.59
CA ALA A 34 6.72 8.75 -5.89
C ALA A 34 5.95 9.28 -7.11
N LEU A 35 5.83 8.47 -8.16
CA LEU A 35 5.05 8.83 -9.35
C LEU A 35 3.57 9.01 -9.02
N ALA A 36 2.97 8.09 -8.26
CA ALA A 36 1.57 8.21 -7.83
C ALA A 36 1.34 9.47 -6.97
N ALA A 37 2.25 9.77 -6.04
CA ALA A 37 2.17 10.98 -5.22
C ALA A 37 2.33 12.26 -6.05
N ALA A 38 3.27 12.29 -7.00
CA ALA A 38 3.46 13.41 -7.91
C ALA A 38 2.21 13.66 -8.77
N LEU A 39 1.59 12.60 -9.29
CA LEU A 39 0.33 12.71 -10.03
C LEU A 39 -0.80 13.26 -9.16
N ALA A 40 -0.94 12.79 -7.93
CA ALA A 40 -1.97 13.30 -7.01
C ALA A 40 -1.75 14.80 -6.71
N LEU A 41 -0.52 15.21 -6.43
CA LEU A 41 -0.18 16.61 -6.16
C LEU A 41 -0.32 17.52 -7.39
N ALA A 42 -0.13 16.99 -8.60
CA ALA A 42 -0.26 17.74 -9.84
C ALA A 42 -1.72 17.90 -10.32
N THR A 43 -2.61 16.97 -9.95
CA THR A 43 -3.98 16.88 -10.48
C THR A 43 -5.07 17.28 -9.50
N LEU A 44 -4.79 17.22 -8.18
CA LEU A 44 -5.77 17.50 -7.13
C LEU A 44 -5.42 18.79 -6.37
N PRO A 45 -6.42 19.46 -5.76
CA PRO A 45 -6.14 20.52 -4.78
C PRO A 45 -5.22 20.00 -3.67
N LEU A 46 -4.27 20.82 -3.22
CA LEU A 46 -3.21 20.41 -2.28
C LEU A 46 -3.78 19.70 -1.04
N THR A 47 -4.82 20.26 -0.41
CA THR A 47 -5.47 19.66 0.77
C THR A 47 -6.05 18.28 0.47
N LEU A 48 -6.66 18.10 -0.70
CA LEU A 48 -7.23 16.82 -1.13
C LEU A 48 -6.13 15.80 -1.44
N ALA A 49 -5.07 16.22 -2.12
CA ALA A 49 -3.92 15.35 -2.39
C ALA A 49 -3.27 14.85 -1.09
N LEU A 50 -3.04 15.75 -0.13
CA LEU A 50 -2.43 15.38 1.16
C LEU A 50 -3.33 14.46 1.99
N THR A 51 -4.64 14.72 2.04
CA THR A 51 -5.59 13.86 2.75
C THR A 51 -5.70 12.48 2.11
N LEU A 52 -5.72 12.39 0.77
CA LEU A 52 -5.72 11.13 0.04
C LEU A 52 -4.46 10.32 0.34
N LEU A 53 -3.28 10.94 0.24
CA LEU A 53 -2.00 10.27 0.52
C LEU A 53 -1.93 9.79 1.98
N ALA A 54 -2.40 10.60 2.92
CA ALA A 54 -2.46 10.22 4.33
C ALA A 54 -3.41 9.04 4.58
N ALA A 55 -4.59 9.03 3.96
CA ALA A 55 -5.57 7.95 4.10
C ALA A 55 -5.03 6.62 3.54
N VAL A 56 -4.41 6.65 2.36
CA VAL A 56 -3.77 5.48 1.75
C VAL A 56 -2.60 4.98 2.61
N ALA A 57 -1.73 5.88 3.08
CA ALA A 57 -0.59 5.49 3.92
C ALA A 57 -1.05 4.89 5.26
N LEU A 58 -2.05 5.50 5.91
CA LEU A 58 -2.59 5.04 7.18
C LEU A 58 -3.22 3.65 7.06
N THR A 59 -4.06 3.42 6.05
CA THR A 59 -4.71 2.12 5.85
C THR A 59 -3.69 1.01 5.58
N GLN A 60 -2.71 1.27 4.72
CA GLN A 60 -1.61 0.35 4.45
C GLN A 60 -0.80 0.02 5.72
N PHE A 61 -0.49 1.04 6.53
CA PHE A 61 0.24 0.86 7.79
C PHE A 61 -0.56 0.04 8.81
N LEU A 62 -1.85 0.34 8.98
CA LEU A 62 -2.72 -0.38 9.92
C LEU A 62 -2.88 -1.85 9.52
N LEU A 63 -3.07 -2.13 8.23
CA LEU A 63 -3.13 -3.50 7.73
C LEU A 63 -1.80 -4.23 7.89
N LEU A 64 -0.67 -3.56 7.66
CA LEU A 64 0.64 -4.17 7.84
C LEU A 64 0.88 -4.55 9.29
N ARG A 65 0.58 -3.63 10.21
CA ARG A 65 0.67 -3.86 11.66
C ARG A 65 -0.25 -4.99 12.09
N HIS A 66 -1.47 -5.04 11.56
CA HIS A 66 -2.42 -6.11 11.87
C HIS A 66 -1.93 -7.47 11.36
N ALA A 67 -1.50 -7.56 10.11
CA ALA A 67 -0.99 -8.77 9.49
C ALA A 67 0.27 -9.29 10.19
N HIS A 68 1.21 -8.40 10.52
CA HIS A 68 2.40 -8.77 11.28
C HIS A 68 2.05 -9.36 12.67
N ARG A 69 1.07 -8.77 13.38
CA ARG A 69 0.67 -9.22 14.72
C ARG A 69 -0.14 -10.51 14.71
N ARG A 70 -0.97 -10.73 13.69
CA ARG A 70 -1.93 -11.86 13.65
C ARG A 70 -1.45 -13.04 12.83
N LEU A 71 -0.71 -12.79 11.75
CA LEU A 71 -0.35 -13.78 10.74
C LEU A 71 1.17 -14.00 10.66
N GLY A 72 1.96 -13.24 11.43
CA GLY A 72 3.42 -13.30 11.39
C GLY A 72 4.04 -12.65 10.15
N GLY A 73 3.26 -11.94 9.33
CA GLY A 73 3.75 -11.27 8.12
C GLY A 73 2.66 -11.09 7.06
N ILE A 74 3.08 -10.80 5.83
CA ILE A 74 2.19 -10.61 4.68
C ILE A 74 1.88 -11.96 4.01
N THR A 75 0.60 -12.23 3.74
CA THR A 75 0.11 -13.30 2.86
C THR A 75 -0.46 -12.72 1.57
N GLY A 76 -0.77 -13.58 0.59
CA GLY A 76 -1.39 -13.15 -0.67
C GLY A 76 -2.71 -12.39 -0.44
N ASP A 77 -3.54 -12.91 0.46
CA ASP A 77 -4.82 -12.30 0.81
C ASP A 77 -4.64 -10.93 1.48
N VAL A 78 -3.61 -10.78 2.34
CA VAL A 78 -3.28 -9.49 2.96
C VAL A 78 -2.87 -8.46 1.92
N LEU A 79 -2.08 -8.88 0.92
CA LEU A 79 -1.63 -7.99 -0.15
C LEU A 79 -2.83 -7.51 -0.99
N GLY A 80 -3.71 -8.43 -1.39
CA GLY A 80 -4.93 -8.11 -2.12
C GLY A 80 -5.88 -7.21 -1.31
N ALA A 81 -6.12 -7.56 -0.05
CA ALA A 81 -6.94 -6.76 0.85
C ALA A 81 -6.39 -5.35 1.04
N ALA A 82 -5.07 -5.20 1.14
CA ALA A 82 -4.45 -3.89 1.28
C ALA A 82 -4.59 -3.03 0.04
N GLN A 83 -4.48 -3.61 -1.16
CA GLN A 83 -4.73 -2.88 -2.39
C GLN A 83 -6.18 -2.36 -2.42
N ILE A 84 -7.17 -3.25 -2.25
CA ILE A 84 -8.59 -2.87 -2.30
C ILE A 84 -8.93 -1.85 -1.20
N THR A 85 -8.40 -2.03 0.01
CA THR A 85 -8.65 -1.07 1.11
C THR A 85 -8.06 0.31 0.82
N ALA A 86 -6.87 0.37 0.22
CA ALA A 86 -6.27 1.64 -0.18
C ALA A 86 -7.06 2.33 -1.30
N GLU A 87 -7.56 1.57 -2.28
CA GLU A 87 -8.43 2.09 -3.35
C GLU A 87 -9.75 2.64 -2.77
N ILE A 88 -10.39 1.91 -1.86
CA ILE A 88 -11.61 2.35 -1.17
C ILE A 88 -11.34 3.61 -0.34
N ALA A 89 -10.23 3.67 0.39
CA ALA A 89 -9.87 4.85 1.19
C ALA A 89 -9.63 6.09 0.30
N ALA A 90 -8.94 5.91 -0.83
CA ALA A 90 -8.75 6.98 -1.80
C ALA A 90 -10.08 7.46 -2.39
N LEU A 91 -10.95 6.54 -2.81
CA LEU A 91 -12.28 6.88 -3.33
C LEU A 91 -13.12 7.60 -2.27
N ALA A 92 -13.12 7.14 -1.02
CA ALA A 92 -13.85 7.77 0.08
C ALA A 92 -13.40 9.22 0.31
N VAL A 93 -12.11 9.53 0.18
CA VAL A 93 -11.59 10.90 0.27
C VAL A 93 -12.02 11.75 -0.92
N ILE A 94 -12.04 11.18 -2.13
CA ILE A 94 -12.40 11.91 -3.36
C ILE A 94 -13.89 12.28 -3.38
N ILE A 95 -14.76 11.44 -2.81
CA ILE A 95 -16.22 11.65 -2.83
C ILE A 95 -16.78 12.34 -1.58
N ALA A 96 -15.95 12.62 -0.58
CA ALA A 96 -16.34 13.31 0.65
C ALA A 96 -16.41 14.83 0.46
#